data_AF-I0IJE6-F1
#
_entry.id   AF-I0IJE6-F1
#
_cell.length_a   1.000
_cell.length_b   1.000
_cell.length_c   1.000
_cell.angle_alpha   90.00
_cell.angle_beta   90.00
_cell.angle_gamma   90.00
#
_symmetry.space_group_name_H-M   'P 1'
#
loop_
_entity.id
_entity.type
_entity.pdbx_description
1 polymer ?
#
loop_
_entity_poly.entity_id
_entity_poly.type
_entity_poly.pdbx_seq_one_letter_code
_entity_poly.pdbx_strand_id
1 'polypeptide(L)'
;MIGRMEYTIERFMWSYQAHFRMAAEFAAEGVAKQLGLELEPEVFLVGLRVEEPAAVVHAACVEPEDHHWADSASMDHLAEEIEAEVKRDPAAEMFISHPVGARRYAEGLRAAAVRRLILGHLEACDHRPPGRRILVSGAVRRDDHWICMVLTVDERVWEAVPSIEMTGREDHRGSVYHVPASLAEAAVRELFAEVSRALTMPDAGSDLHFLDAYDELLRRAGARFFFGLISRGGFGQRGDTRQFAALDGLSLAAYEKQEARGRIVLLGPLAAASDDAWAPPLSIRFREPLSIHNLRGLRKVLSLTNDSTAAVCTPDGVIGTASGVGSAEPVAGRPVLACFEGRAAWSVHAEGRELMRIEDGRPGLPAQPLEPVDFAFELRRRVPGLGRQDADALAGLATTLAGADHGAVLVVTPDAAAEAGRLQATSLPIEPVTLTEPLALTFAGIDGATLCDARMQVHAIGVILDGLATEKGDPARGARLNATLRYVESSPGRRCAMVVSEDGGIELLPKLKPAVHPEERRAALAELARLADDDPERHARKDELAAIERVRRCAHTLEDDHCAAANRDLASIESRFYKDAEFKITTPPWRVDPSFAPERDLREDAPRTTQD
;
A
#
# COMPACT_ATOMS: atom_id res chain seq x y z
N MET A 1 7.58 32.36 -43.48
CA MET A 1 6.21 32.34 -42.93
C MET A 1 6.03 30.93 -42.39
N ILE A 2 6.49 30.72 -41.16
CA ILE A 2 6.63 29.41 -40.52
C ILE A 2 5.53 29.37 -39.47
N GLY A 3 4.62 28.42 -39.59
CA GLY A 3 3.51 28.24 -38.66
C GLY A 3 4.05 27.93 -37.27
N ARG A 4 3.57 28.68 -36.28
CA ARG A 4 3.66 28.31 -34.87
C ARG A 4 2.87 27.02 -34.68
N MET A 5 3.51 25.92 -34.28
CA MET A 5 2.79 24.87 -33.55
C MET A 5 2.89 25.25 -32.07
N GLU A 6 1.91 26.01 -31.60
CA GLU A 6 1.55 26.06 -30.19
C GLU A 6 1.20 24.61 -29.79
N TYR A 7 1.76 24.08 -28.69
CA TYR A 7 1.29 22.81 -28.12
C TYR A 7 -0.15 23.03 -27.67
N THR A 8 -1.05 22.80 -28.60
CA THR A 8 -2.49 22.91 -28.41
C THR A 8 -2.90 21.55 -27.89
N ILE A 9 -3.41 21.48 -26.66
CA ILE A 9 -4.14 20.30 -26.18
C ILE A 9 -5.25 20.07 -27.21
N GLU A 10 -5.14 19.02 -28.04
CA GLU A 10 -6.11 18.79 -29.11
C GLU A 10 -7.42 18.29 -28.49
N ARG A 11 -7.31 17.41 -27.49
CA ARG A 11 -8.41 16.82 -26.71
C ARG A 11 -8.54 17.49 -25.35
N PHE A 12 -8.97 18.75 -25.40
CA PHE A 12 -9.17 19.60 -24.24
C PHE A 12 -10.44 19.25 -23.46
N MET A 13 -10.28 18.87 -22.18
CA MET A 13 -11.38 18.75 -21.21
C MET A 13 -11.50 20.01 -20.35
N TRP A 14 -10.38 20.48 -19.76
CA TRP A 14 -10.28 21.77 -19.06
C TRP A 14 -8.81 22.20 -18.87
N SER A 15 -8.59 23.48 -18.53
CA SER A 15 -7.26 24.12 -18.55
C SER A 15 -6.18 23.55 -17.63
N TYR A 16 -6.54 22.83 -16.58
CA TYR A 16 -5.60 22.33 -15.56
C TYR A 16 -5.54 20.79 -15.53
N GLN A 17 -6.05 20.10 -16.56
CA GLN A 17 -6.15 18.63 -16.59
C GLN A 17 -4.82 17.92 -16.35
N ALA A 18 -3.74 18.38 -16.98
CA ALA A 18 -2.41 17.80 -16.82
C ALA A 18 -1.85 17.95 -15.39
N HIS A 19 -2.01 19.13 -14.80
CA HIS A 19 -1.60 19.40 -13.41
C HIS A 19 -2.41 18.56 -12.42
N PHE A 20 -3.72 18.47 -12.64
CA PHE A 20 -4.60 17.67 -11.82
C PHE A 20 -4.22 16.19 -11.84
N ARG A 21 -3.96 15.64 -13.02
CA ARG A 21 -3.50 14.26 -13.20
C ARG A 21 -2.19 14.00 -12.45
N MET A 22 -1.17 14.86 -12.63
CA MET A 22 0.11 14.71 -11.93
C MET A 22 -0.06 14.75 -10.41
N ALA A 23 -0.88 15.66 -9.89
CA ALA A 23 -1.16 15.74 -8.45
C ALA A 23 -1.86 14.45 -7.94
N ALA A 24 -2.80 13.90 -8.71
CA ALA A 24 -3.46 12.65 -8.37
C ALA A 24 -2.50 11.44 -8.41
N GLU A 25 -1.55 11.43 -9.34
CA GLU A 25 -0.49 10.41 -9.44
C GLU A 25 0.44 10.45 -8.23
N PHE A 26 0.97 11.63 -7.88
CA PHE A 26 1.79 11.80 -6.67
C PHE A 26 1.04 11.41 -5.40
N ALA A 27 -0.26 11.71 -5.33
CA ALA A 27 -1.07 11.29 -4.19
C ALA A 27 -1.25 9.77 -4.12
N ALA A 28 -1.43 9.09 -5.25
CA ALA A 28 -1.49 7.64 -5.32
C ALA A 28 -0.15 7.00 -4.87
N GLU A 29 0.99 7.55 -5.31
CA GLU A 29 2.33 7.14 -4.86
C GLU A 29 2.50 7.36 -3.35
N GLY A 30 2.07 8.51 -2.85
CA GLY A 30 2.11 8.85 -1.43
C GLY A 30 1.31 7.86 -0.58
N VAL A 31 0.07 7.54 -0.98
CA VAL A 31 -0.78 6.55 -0.30
C VAL A 31 -0.14 5.17 -0.33
N ALA A 32 0.37 4.71 -1.48
CA ALA A 32 1.04 3.42 -1.61
C ALA A 32 2.26 3.32 -0.67
N LYS A 33 3.08 4.37 -0.64
CA LYS A 33 4.25 4.46 0.23
C LYS A 33 3.89 4.41 1.71
N GLN A 34 2.84 5.11 2.14
CA GLN A 34 2.40 5.08 3.54
C GLN A 34 1.86 3.70 3.96
N LEU A 35 1.27 2.95 3.02
CA LEU A 35 0.88 1.56 3.23
C LEU A 35 2.06 0.57 3.14
N GLY A 36 3.26 1.03 2.78
CA GLY A 36 4.44 0.18 2.59
C GLY A 36 4.36 -0.70 1.35
N LEU A 37 3.60 -0.30 0.33
CA LEU A 37 3.41 -1.05 -0.92
C LEU A 37 4.15 -0.40 -2.09
N GLU A 38 4.77 -1.23 -2.92
CA GLU A 38 5.34 -0.85 -4.21
C GLU A 38 4.31 -1.08 -5.33
N LEU A 39 3.20 -0.33 -5.31
CA LEU A 39 2.10 -0.49 -6.29
C LEU A 39 2.43 0.03 -7.71
N GLU A 40 3.51 0.78 -7.86
CA GLU A 40 3.88 1.47 -9.11
C GLU A 40 2.66 2.18 -9.76
N PRO A 41 1.96 3.10 -9.06
CA PRO A 41 0.71 3.66 -9.54
C PRO A 41 0.93 4.49 -10.81
N GLU A 42 0.05 4.33 -11.79
CA GLU A 42 0.01 5.14 -13.02
C GLU A 42 -1.38 5.74 -13.16
N VAL A 43 -1.47 7.04 -13.44
CA VAL A 43 -2.75 7.76 -13.47
C VAL A 43 -2.99 8.45 -14.81
N PHE A 44 -4.17 8.21 -15.36
CA PHE A 44 -4.73 8.96 -16.50
C PHE A 44 -6.16 9.39 -16.23
N LEU A 45 -6.63 10.38 -16.99
CA LEU A 45 -8.00 10.87 -16.91
C LEU A 45 -8.74 10.49 -18.19
N VAL A 46 -9.99 10.11 -18.06
CA VAL A 46 -10.87 9.82 -19.21
C VAL A 46 -12.11 10.69 -19.11
N GLY A 47 -12.31 11.55 -20.10
CA GLY A 47 -13.47 12.40 -20.28
C GLY A 47 -14.38 11.86 -21.38
N LEU A 48 -15.66 11.64 -21.09
CA LEU A 48 -16.70 11.39 -22.10
C LEU A 48 -17.63 12.59 -22.19
N ARG A 49 -17.95 13.04 -23.41
CA ARG A 49 -18.85 14.17 -23.62
C ARG A 49 -20.23 13.92 -23.00
N VAL A 50 -20.80 14.95 -22.36
CA VAL A 50 -22.08 14.84 -21.63
C VAL A 50 -23.29 14.88 -22.56
N GLU A 51 -23.40 15.91 -23.40
CA GLU A 51 -24.49 16.14 -24.36
C GLU A 51 -23.96 16.97 -25.55
N GLU A 52 -24.65 16.93 -26.70
CA GLU A 52 -24.34 17.84 -27.81
C GLU A 52 -24.63 19.29 -27.39
N PRO A 53 -23.65 20.19 -27.57
CA PRO A 53 -23.64 21.00 -28.78
C PRO A 53 -22.34 20.84 -29.60
N ALA A 54 -22.39 21.31 -30.85
CA ALA A 54 -21.33 21.21 -31.87
C ALA A 54 -19.98 21.91 -31.55
N ALA A 55 -19.78 22.41 -30.31
CA ALA A 55 -18.58 23.13 -29.91
C ALA A 55 -17.47 22.23 -29.36
N VAL A 56 -17.81 21.03 -28.85
CA VAL A 56 -16.83 20.05 -28.35
C VAL A 56 -16.46 19.09 -29.48
N VAL A 57 -15.20 19.17 -29.93
CA VAL A 57 -14.70 18.47 -31.11
C VAL A 57 -14.57 16.96 -30.87
N HIS A 58 -14.26 16.53 -29.65
CA HIS A 58 -13.96 15.14 -29.32
C HIS A 58 -15.05 14.52 -28.43
N ALA A 59 -15.46 13.29 -28.74
CA ALA A 59 -16.47 12.57 -27.96
C ALA A 59 -15.86 11.92 -26.71
N ALA A 60 -14.60 11.47 -26.83
CA ALA A 60 -13.77 11.04 -25.73
C ALA A 60 -12.40 11.72 -25.72
N CYS A 61 -11.90 12.01 -24.52
CA CYS A 61 -10.60 12.63 -24.26
C CYS A 61 -9.87 11.80 -23.19
N VAL A 62 -8.65 11.36 -23.49
CA VAL A 62 -7.73 10.76 -22.52
C VAL A 62 -6.62 11.78 -22.24
N GLU A 63 -6.35 12.05 -20.97
CA GLU A 63 -5.24 12.90 -20.55
C GLU A 63 -4.23 12.06 -19.77
N PRO A 64 -2.95 12.06 -20.19
CA PRO A 64 -2.38 12.65 -21.41
C PRO A 64 -2.78 11.95 -22.71
N GLU A 65 -2.87 12.71 -23.80
CA GLU A 65 -3.42 12.30 -25.10
C GLU A 65 -2.66 11.15 -25.79
N ASP A 66 -1.32 11.17 -25.73
CA ASP A 66 -0.45 10.24 -26.49
C ASP A 66 0.42 9.32 -25.61
N HIS A 67 0.22 9.35 -24.30
CA HIS A 67 1.20 8.83 -23.34
C HIS A 67 0.80 7.54 -22.64
N HIS A 68 -0.47 7.14 -22.69
CA HIS A 68 -0.96 5.88 -22.13
C HIS A 68 -1.40 4.90 -23.21
N TRP A 69 -1.55 3.64 -22.80
CA TRP A 69 -2.03 2.57 -23.67
C TRP A 69 -3.52 2.72 -24.06
N ALA A 70 -4.25 3.57 -23.35
CA ALA A 70 -5.65 3.88 -23.60
C ALA A 70 -5.76 5.02 -24.65
N ASP A 71 -6.25 4.68 -25.84
CA ASP A 71 -6.46 5.65 -26.92
C ASP A 71 -7.86 6.29 -26.84
N SER A 72 -7.91 7.60 -27.01
CA SER A 72 -9.15 8.37 -27.01
C SER A 72 -10.07 8.01 -28.18
N ALA A 73 -9.53 7.76 -29.39
CA ALA A 73 -10.37 7.43 -30.55
C ALA A 73 -11.10 6.09 -30.37
N SER A 74 -10.45 5.13 -29.70
CA SER A 74 -11.09 3.87 -29.32
C SER A 74 -12.33 4.05 -28.42
N MET A 75 -12.45 5.17 -27.70
CA MET A 75 -13.51 5.44 -26.73
C MET A 75 -14.61 6.39 -27.24
N ASP A 76 -14.49 6.97 -28.44
CA ASP A 76 -15.43 7.99 -28.93
C ASP A 76 -16.88 7.47 -28.97
N HIS A 77 -17.08 6.18 -29.26
CA HIS A 77 -18.40 5.53 -29.27
C HIS A 77 -19.07 5.46 -27.89
N LEU A 78 -18.30 5.47 -26.79
CA LEU A 78 -18.83 5.28 -25.44
C LEU A 78 -19.76 6.42 -25.00
N ALA A 79 -19.53 7.65 -25.49
CA ALA A 79 -20.37 8.79 -25.17
C ALA A 79 -21.83 8.59 -25.64
N GLU A 80 -22.02 7.92 -26.77
CA GLU A 80 -23.34 7.63 -27.35
C GLU A 80 -24.06 6.47 -26.61
N GLU A 81 -23.30 5.63 -25.90
CA GLU A 81 -23.82 4.47 -25.17
C GLU A 81 -24.33 4.78 -23.76
N ILE A 82 -23.98 5.94 -23.19
CA ILE A 82 -24.28 6.32 -21.79
C ILE A 82 -25.77 6.14 -21.47
N GLU A 83 -26.67 6.68 -22.29
CA GLU A 83 -28.12 6.61 -22.05
C GLU A 83 -28.67 5.18 -22.23
N ALA A 84 -28.08 4.38 -23.12
CA ALA A 84 -28.46 2.97 -23.29
C ALA A 84 -28.00 2.12 -22.10
N GLU A 85 -26.83 2.43 -21.52
CA GLU A 85 -26.31 1.78 -20.32
C GLU A 85 -27.13 2.16 -19.07
N VAL A 86 -27.54 3.42 -18.93
CA VAL A 86 -28.46 3.85 -17.85
C VAL A 86 -29.78 3.10 -17.92
N LYS A 87 -30.38 2.93 -19.10
CA LYS A 87 -31.65 2.21 -19.28
C LYS A 87 -31.56 0.71 -18.95
N ARG A 88 -30.37 0.11 -19.07
CA ARG A 88 -30.13 -1.30 -18.74
C ARG A 88 -29.93 -1.53 -17.25
N ASP A 89 -29.63 -0.49 -16.47
CA ASP A 89 -29.43 -0.59 -15.03
C ASP A 89 -30.77 -0.81 -14.31
N PRO A 90 -30.95 -1.91 -13.55
CA PRO A 90 -32.18 -2.16 -12.79
C PRO A 90 -32.54 -1.03 -11.83
N ALA A 91 -31.54 -0.26 -11.36
CA ALA A 91 -31.75 0.89 -10.50
C ALA A 91 -32.51 2.03 -11.22
N ALA A 92 -32.54 2.07 -12.55
CA ALA A 92 -33.27 3.07 -13.32
C ALA A 92 -34.79 3.02 -13.11
N GLU A 93 -35.34 1.89 -12.64
CA GLU A 93 -36.77 1.75 -12.32
C GLU A 93 -37.16 2.43 -10.99
N MET A 94 -36.19 2.87 -10.18
CA MET A 94 -36.47 3.48 -8.88
C MET A 94 -37.08 4.88 -9.04
N PHE A 95 -38.27 5.08 -8.46
CA PHE A 95 -38.94 6.37 -8.42
C PHE A 95 -38.57 7.18 -7.17
N ILE A 96 -38.06 8.40 -7.37
CA ILE A 96 -37.80 9.36 -6.29
C ILE A 96 -38.76 10.54 -6.42
N SER A 97 -39.61 10.71 -5.42
CA SER A 97 -40.67 11.74 -5.42
C SER A 97 -40.16 13.18 -5.26
N HIS A 98 -38.99 13.37 -4.64
CA HIS A 98 -38.42 14.69 -4.41
C HIS A 98 -37.61 15.18 -5.63
N PRO A 99 -37.91 16.34 -6.24
CA PRO A 99 -37.29 16.77 -7.51
C PRO A 99 -35.76 16.87 -7.47
N VAL A 100 -35.19 17.40 -6.40
CA VAL A 100 -33.72 17.48 -6.23
C VAL A 100 -33.11 16.09 -6.05
N GLY A 101 -33.84 15.19 -5.37
CA GLY A 101 -33.41 13.81 -5.17
C GLY A 101 -33.44 13.03 -6.48
N ALA A 102 -34.50 13.18 -7.26
CA ALA A 102 -34.65 12.58 -8.59
C ALA A 102 -33.52 13.02 -9.54
N ARG A 103 -33.19 14.33 -9.55
CA ARG A 103 -32.07 14.84 -10.36
C ARG A 103 -30.73 14.23 -9.94
N ARG A 104 -30.40 14.29 -8.64
CA ARG A 104 -29.15 13.73 -8.11
C ARG A 104 -29.03 12.23 -8.37
N TYR A 105 -30.13 11.51 -8.30
CA TYR A 105 -30.17 10.09 -8.58
C TYR A 105 -29.95 9.78 -10.06
N ALA A 106 -30.62 10.53 -10.96
CA ALA A 106 -30.41 10.40 -12.39
C ALA A 106 -28.98 10.76 -12.83
N GLU A 107 -28.37 11.78 -12.20
CA GLU A 107 -26.94 12.10 -12.37
C GLU A 107 -26.04 10.97 -11.86
N GLY A 108 -26.36 10.39 -10.69
CA GLY A 108 -25.63 9.26 -10.12
C GLY A 108 -25.67 8.00 -11.00
N LEU A 109 -26.82 7.70 -11.62
CA LEU A 109 -26.95 6.60 -12.58
C LEU A 109 -26.08 6.82 -13.83
N ARG A 110 -26.06 8.04 -14.38
CA ARG A 110 -25.17 8.40 -15.50
C ARG A 110 -23.71 8.27 -15.12
N ALA A 111 -23.33 8.78 -13.95
CA ALA A 111 -21.96 8.68 -13.47
C ALA A 111 -21.50 7.22 -13.29
N ALA A 112 -22.40 6.35 -12.79
CA ALA A 112 -22.14 4.93 -12.68
C ALA A 112 -22.03 4.24 -14.05
N ALA A 113 -22.90 4.59 -15.00
CA ALA A 113 -22.85 4.10 -16.38
C ALA A 113 -21.53 4.48 -17.08
N VAL A 114 -21.12 5.74 -16.99
CA VAL A 114 -19.83 6.22 -17.55
C VAL A 114 -18.66 5.42 -16.97
N ARG A 115 -18.62 5.25 -15.65
CA ARG A 115 -17.59 4.44 -14.99
C ARG A 115 -17.55 3.00 -15.52
N ARG A 116 -18.71 2.35 -15.68
CA ARG A 116 -18.80 0.97 -16.19
C ARG A 116 -18.33 0.86 -17.64
N LEU A 117 -18.76 1.79 -18.50
CA LEU A 117 -18.35 1.83 -19.91
C LEU A 117 -16.83 1.99 -20.04
N ILE A 118 -16.26 2.97 -19.32
CA ILE A 118 -14.80 3.20 -19.33
C ILE A 118 -14.05 1.97 -18.80
N LEU A 119 -14.45 1.42 -17.65
CA LEU A 119 -13.79 0.24 -17.08
C LEU A 119 -13.87 -0.96 -18.03
N GLY A 120 -15.05 -1.27 -18.57
CA GLY A 120 -15.24 -2.40 -19.47
C GLY A 120 -14.44 -2.27 -20.76
N HIS A 121 -14.38 -1.06 -21.34
CA HIS A 121 -13.54 -0.78 -22.52
C HIS A 121 -12.05 -0.97 -22.23
N LEU A 122 -11.59 -0.46 -21.09
CA LEU A 122 -10.19 -0.56 -20.67
C LEU A 122 -9.78 -2.00 -20.34
N GLU A 123 -10.66 -2.79 -19.72
CA GLU A 123 -10.43 -4.21 -19.43
C GLU A 123 -10.36 -5.06 -20.71
N ALA A 124 -11.10 -4.67 -21.75
CA ALA A 124 -11.11 -5.35 -23.05
C ALA A 124 -10.00 -4.86 -24.02
N CYS A 125 -9.16 -3.90 -23.62
CA CYS A 125 -8.16 -3.32 -24.50
C CYS A 125 -6.93 -4.23 -24.66
N ASP A 126 -6.66 -4.65 -25.90
CA ASP A 126 -5.53 -5.54 -26.23
C ASP A 126 -4.15 -4.93 -25.94
N HIS A 127 -4.04 -3.61 -25.90
CA HIS A 127 -2.77 -2.89 -25.67
C HIS A 127 -2.46 -2.64 -24.19
N ARG A 128 -3.30 -3.13 -23.28
CA ARG A 128 -3.10 -3.00 -21.84
C ARG A 128 -1.77 -3.67 -21.42
N PRO A 129 -0.94 -3.00 -20.60
CA PRO A 129 0.25 -3.64 -20.05
C PRO A 129 -0.11 -4.88 -19.23
N PRO A 130 0.58 -6.02 -19.43
CA PRO A 130 0.34 -7.23 -18.64
C PRO A 130 0.66 -6.98 -17.16
N GLY A 131 -0.02 -7.70 -16.27
CA GLY A 131 0.22 -7.60 -14.83
C GLY A 131 -0.24 -6.29 -14.18
N ARG A 132 -1.14 -5.53 -14.82
CA ARG A 132 -1.70 -4.29 -14.26
C ARG A 132 -3.18 -4.45 -13.91
N ARG A 133 -3.55 -4.12 -12.68
CA ARG A 133 -4.94 -3.95 -12.25
C ARG A 133 -5.42 -2.56 -12.61
N ILE A 134 -6.65 -2.45 -13.14
CA ILE A 134 -7.28 -1.17 -13.49
C ILE A 134 -8.35 -0.83 -12.45
N LEU A 135 -8.30 0.40 -11.94
CA LEU A 135 -9.27 0.94 -10.99
C LEU A 135 -9.78 2.28 -11.55
N VAL A 136 -11.10 2.46 -11.60
CA VAL A 136 -11.73 3.67 -12.14
C VAL A 136 -12.55 4.36 -11.04
N SER A 137 -12.35 5.67 -10.89
CA SER A 137 -13.08 6.52 -9.96
C SER A 137 -14.57 6.65 -10.34
N GLY A 138 -15.36 7.29 -9.46
CA GLY A 138 -16.66 7.80 -9.88
C GLY A 138 -16.50 8.88 -10.95
N ALA A 139 -17.43 8.93 -11.91
CA ALA A 139 -17.44 9.99 -12.91
C ALA A 139 -17.94 11.30 -12.31
N VAL A 140 -17.24 12.40 -12.56
CA VAL A 140 -17.63 13.74 -12.16
C VAL A 140 -17.93 14.56 -13.40
N ARG A 141 -19.11 15.17 -13.46
CA ARG A 141 -19.44 16.11 -14.52
C ARG A 141 -18.67 17.41 -14.28
N ARG A 142 -17.82 17.78 -15.24
CA ARG A 142 -17.11 19.06 -15.28
C ARG A 142 -17.25 19.63 -16.69
N ASP A 143 -17.78 20.84 -16.77
CA ASP A 143 -18.08 21.50 -18.03
C ASP A 143 -18.88 20.57 -18.95
N ASP A 144 -18.34 20.25 -20.12
CA ASP A 144 -18.98 19.42 -21.14
C ASP A 144 -18.59 17.93 -21.09
N HIS A 145 -17.84 17.50 -20.07
CA HIS A 145 -17.33 16.13 -19.94
C HIS A 145 -17.73 15.47 -18.60
N TRP A 146 -17.98 14.17 -18.66
CA TRP A 146 -17.89 13.26 -17.52
C TRP A 146 -16.47 12.78 -17.39
N ILE A 147 -15.82 13.08 -16.28
CA ILE A 147 -14.40 12.83 -16.06
C ILE A 147 -14.22 11.75 -15.00
N CYS A 148 -13.50 10.70 -15.37
CA CYS A 148 -13.03 9.66 -14.46
C CYS A 148 -11.51 9.75 -14.33
N MET A 149 -11.01 9.53 -13.11
CA MET A 149 -9.63 9.14 -12.91
C MET A 149 -9.52 7.63 -13.10
N VAL A 150 -8.54 7.20 -13.86
CA VAL A 150 -8.12 5.82 -13.98
C VAL A 150 -6.77 5.68 -13.30
N LEU A 151 -6.68 4.69 -12.41
CA LEU A 151 -5.48 4.30 -11.70
C LEU A 151 -5.14 2.88 -12.12
N THR A 152 -3.92 2.65 -12.60
CA THR A 152 -3.38 1.30 -12.76
C THR A 152 -2.33 1.03 -11.69
N VAL A 153 -2.25 -0.21 -11.23
CA VAL A 153 -1.29 -0.66 -10.19
C VAL A 153 -0.78 -2.06 -10.52
N ASP A 154 0.35 -2.46 -9.93
CA ASP A 154 0.88 -3.83 -10.04
C ASP A 154 -0.11 -4.85 -9.45
N GLU A 155 -0.59 -5.76 -10.31
CA GLU A 155 -1.61 -6.77 -9.98
C GLU A 155 -1.10 -7.76 -8.92
N ARG A 156 0.16 -8.18 -9.01
CA ARG A 156 0.76 -9.14 -8.08
C ARG A 156 0.84 -8.54 -6.67
N VAL A 157 1.27 -7.28 -6.55
CA VAL A 157 1.32 -6.59 -5.26
C VAL A 157 -0.10 -6.39 -4.72
N TRP A 158 -1.05 -6.03 -5.58
CA TRP A 158 -2.45 -5.84 -5.18
C TRP A 158 -3.08 -7.13 -4.65
N GLU A 159 -2.85 -8.27 -5.31
CA GLU A 159 -3.37 -9.59 -4.91
C GLU A 159 -2.69 -10.14 -3.64
N ALA A 160 -1.45 -9.73 -3.35
CA ALA A 160 -0.75 -10.10 -2.14
C ALA A 160 -1.23 -9.35 -0.88
N VAL A 161 -2.02 -8.28 -1.04
CA VAL A 161 -2.57 -7.52 0.10
C VAL A 161 -3.59 -8.39 0.85
N PRO A 162 -3.52 -8.48 2.21
CA PRO A 162 -4.53 -9.15 2.99
C PRO A 162 -5.94 -8.63 2.67
N SER A 163 -6.78 -9.53 2.15
CA SER A 163 -8.14 -9.22 1.71
C SER A 163 -9.15 -10.25 2.20
N ILE A 164 -10.41 -9.85 2.19
CA ILE A 164 -11.58 -10.72 2.40
C ILE A 164 -12.14 -11.17 1.05
N GLU A 165 -12.77 -12.35 1.03
CA GLU A 165 -13.29 -12.94 -0.22
C GLU A 165 -14.59 -12.28 -0.72
N MET A 166 -15.51 -11.93 0.19
CA MET A 166 -16.85 -11.44 -0.17
C MET A 166 -17.00 -9.92 0.01
N THR A 167 -17.11 -9.19 -1.09
CA THR A 167 -17.15 -7.71 -1.09
C THR A 167 -18.56 -7.12 -1.22
N GLY A 168 -19.57 -7.92 -1.57
CA GLY A 168 -20.94 -7.46 -1.79
C GLY A 168 -21.92 -7.99 -0.75
N ARG A 169 -22.84 -7.14 -0.27
CA ARG A 169 -24.03 -7.55 0.49
C ARG A 169 -25.27 -6.87 -0.05
N GLU A 170 -26.25 -7.66 -0.48
CA GLU A 170 -27.59 -7.17 -0.81
C GLU A 170 -28.33 -6.78 0.47
N ASP A 171 -28.87 -5.56 0.50
CA ASP A 171 -29.70 -5.11 1.61
C ASP A 171 -31.16 -5.59 1.47
N HIS A 172 -31.98 -5.31 2.48
CA HIS A 172 -33.41 -5.64 2.51
C HIS A 172 -34.24 -4.98 1.40
N ARG A 173 -33.66 -4.11 0.57
CA ARG A 173 -34.28 -3.43 -0.57
C ARG A 173 -33.68 -3.87 -1.91
N GLY A 174 -32.82 -4.89 -1.94
CA GLY A 174 -32.14 -5.36 -3.14
C GLY A 174 -30.92 -4.53 -3.56
N SER A 175 -30.47 -3.59 -2.72
CA SER A 175 -29.31 -2.74 -3.00
C SER A 175 -28.02 -3.39 -2.48
N VAL A 176 -27.09 -3.69 -3.38
CA VAL A 176 -25.77 -4.24 -3.03
C VAL A 176 -24.88 -3.12 -2.47
N TYR A 177 -24.54 -3.21 -1.18
CA TYR A 177 -23.50 -2.39 -0.58
C TYR A 177 -22.13 -3.05 -0.82
N HIS A 178 -21.20 -2.31 -1.43
CA HIS A 178 -19.85 -2.78 -1.66
C HIS A 178 -18.93 -2.39 -0.50
N VAL A 179 -18.38 -3.39 0.16
CA VAL A 179 -17.35 -3.31 1.18
C VAL A 179 -15.98 -3.44 0.49
N PRO A 180 -15.00 -2.56 0.76
CA PRO A 180 -13.65 -2.75 0.24
C PRO A 180 -13.09 -4.10 0.70
N ALA A 181 -12.43 -4.84 -0.19
CA ALA A 181 -11.86 -6.14 0.11
C ALA A 181 -10.67 -6.07 1.06
N SER A 182 -9.91 -4.97 0.98
CA SER A 182 -8.69 -4.74 1.74
C SER A 182 -8.57 -3.27 2.18
N LEU A 183 -7.61 -2.99 3.06
CA LEU A 183 -7.26 -1.61 3.41
C LEU A 183 -6.74 -0.83 2.19
N ALA A 184 -5.97 -1.47 1.30
CA ALA A 184 -5.47 -0.85 0.08
C ALA A 184 -6.63 -0.41 -0.83
N GLU A 185 -7.64 -1.26 -1.03
CA GLU A 185 -8.84 -0.87 -1.78
C GLU A 185 -9.62 0.26 -1.10
N ALA A 186 -9.73 0.23 0.24
CA ALA A 186 -10.37 1.31 0.98
C ALA A 186 -9.63 2.64 0.82
N ALA A 187 -8.29 2.63 0.82
CA ALA A 187 -7.45 3.80 0.62
C ALA A 187 -7.60 4.37 -0.79
N VAL A 188 -7.60 3.52 -1.83
CA VAL A 188 -7.86 3.97 -3.21
C VAL A 188 -9.27 4.55 -3.35
N ARG A 189 -10.27 3.99 -2.67
CA ARG A 189 -11.64 4.56 -2.67
C ARG A 189 -11.70 5.93 -2.01
N GLU A 190 -10.98 6.15 -0.91
CA GLU A 190 -10.88 7.47 -0.29
C GLU A 190 -10.12 8.47 -1.19
N LEU A 191 -9.04 8.03 -1.84
CA LEU A 191 -8.35 8.81 -2.86
C LEU A 191 -9.29 9.23 -3.99
N PHE A 192 -10.05 8.28 -4.55
CA PHE A 192 -11.05 8.57 -5.59
C PHE A 192 -12.14 9.53 -5.11
N ALA A 193 -12.55 9.44 -3.85
CA ALA A 193 -13.52 10.39 -3.29
C ALA A 193 -12.93 11.81 -3.20
N GLU A 194 -11.67 11.95 -2.77
CA GLU A 194 -10.99 13.24 -2.71
C GLU A 194 -10.73 13.83 -4.10
N VAL A 195 -10.30 13.00 -5.05
CA VAL A 195 -10.15 13.39 -6.47
C VAL A 195 -11.49 13.85 -7.03
N SER A 196 -12.56 13.11 -6.78
CA SER A 196 -13.90 13.48 -7.25
C SER A 196 -14.35 14.82 -6.65
N ARG A 197 -14.08 15.05 -5.35
CA ARG A 197 -14.35 16.33 -4.69
C ARG A 197 -13.53 17.46 -5.30
N ALA A 198 -12.25 17.23 -5.55
CA ALA A 198 -11.35 18.22 -6.14
C ALA A 198 -11.76 18.60 -7.57
N LEU A 199 -12.24 17.65 -8.38
CA LEU A 199 -12.78 17.92 -9.72
C LEU A 199 -13.99 18.86 -9.72
N THR A 200 -14.75 18.93 -8.63
CA THR A 200 -15.89 19.87 -8.49
C THR A 200 -15.47 21.29 -8.12
N MET A 201 -14.22 21.50 -7.71
CA MET A 201 -13.72 22.84 -7.36
C MET A 201 -13.53 23.69 -8.62
N PRO A 202 -13.71 25.03 -8.53
CA PRO A 202 -13.24 25.94 -9.58
C PRO A 202 -11.76 25.70 -9.87
N ASP A 203 -11.36 25.75 -11.14
CA ASP A 203 -9.95 25.62 -11.54
C ASP A 203 -9.24 24.38 -10.95
N ALA A 204 -9.90 23.21 -10.96
CA ALA A 204 -9.36 21.96 -10.41
C ALA A 204 -7.97 21.64 -11.00
N GLY A 205 -6.95 21.57 -10.15
CA GLY A 205 -5.54 21.39 -10.56
C GLY A 205 -4.70 22.68 -10.57
N SER A 206 -5.30 23.83 -10.27
CA SER A 206 -4.57 25.09 -10.06
C SER A 206 -3.79 25.13 -8.74
N ASP A 207 -4.26 24.41 -7.72
CA ASP A 207 -3.54 24.13 -6.48
C ASP A 207 -3.09 22.66 -6.50
N LEU A 208 -1.81 22.41 -6.25
CA LEU A 208 -1.19 21.09 -6.32
C LEU A 208 -1.24 20.33 -4.97
N HIS A 209 -1.70 20.98 -3.90
CA HIS A 209 -1.63 20.45 -2.53
C HIS A 209 -2.94 19.82 -2.01
N PHE A 210 -3.93 19.58 -2.87
CA PHE A 210 -5.26 19.17 -2.41
C PHE A 210 -5.33 17.74 -1.84
N LEU A 211 -4.23 16.96 -1.89
CA LEU A 211 -4.16 15.56 -1.43
C LEU A 211 -3.05 15.27 -0.39
N ASP A 212 -2.41 16.28 0.19
CA ASP A 212 -1.20 16.08 1.04
C ASP A 212 -1.47 15.46 2.43
N ALA A 213 -2.74 15.35 2.83
CA ALA A 213 -3.14 14.86 4.15
C ALA A 213 -3.29 13.32 4.21
N TYR A 214 -2.22 12.57 3.88
CA TYR A 214 -2.24 11.11 3.79
C TYR A 214 -2.71 10.41 5.06
N ASP A 215 -2.30 10.87 6.24
CA ASP A 215 -2.69 10.28 7.53
C ASP A 215 -4.20 10.27 7.74
N GLU A 216 -4.86 11.38 7.38
CA GLU A 216 -6.30 11.52 7.53
C GLU A 216 -7.05 10.71 6.46
N LEU A 217 -6.52 10.65 5.24
CA LEU A 217 -7.03 9.75 4.20
C LEU A 217 -6.99 8.29 4.67
N LEU A 218 -5.85 7.83 5.20
CA LEU A 218 -5.70 6.47 5.71
C LEU A 218 -6.58 6.20 6.93
N ARG A 219 -6.76 7.19 7.82
CA ARG A 219 -7.71 7.07 8.94
C ARG A 219 -9.14 6.85 8.46
N ARG A 220 -9.60 7.61 7.46
CA ARG A 220 -10.93 7.39 6.85
C ARG A 220 -11.01 6.05 6.12
N ALA A 221 -9.94 5.63 5.45
CA ALA A 221 -9.86 4.35 4.77
C ALA A 221 -10.00 3.19 5.76
N GLY A 222 -9.25 3.22 6.86
CA GLY A 222 -9.34 2.22 7.93
C GLY A 222 -10.71 2.19 8.59
N ALA A 223 -11.29 3.36 8.87
CA ALA A 223 -12.65 3.45 9.41
C ALA A 223 -13.71 2.88 8.43
N ARG A 224 -13.59 3.17 7.13
CA ARG A 224 -14.47 2.63 6.08
C ARG A 224 -14.34 1.12 5.95
N PHE A 225 -13.10 0.62 5.92
CA PHE A 225 -12.83 -0.80 5.81
C PHE A 225 -13.39 -1.55 7.03
N PHE A 226 -13.06 -1.08 8.23
CA PHE A 226 -13.59 -1.63 9.48
C PHE A 226 -15.12 -1.61 9.52
N PHE A 227 -15.75 -0.49 9.16
CA PHE A 227 -17.21 -0.39 9.09
C PHE A 227 -17.81 -1.42 8.12
N GLY A 228 -17.19 -1.59 6.95
CA GLY A 228 -17.60 -2.59 5.98
C GLY A 228 -17.51 -4.01 6.53
N LEU A 229 -16.41 -4.35 7.21
CA LEU A 229 -16.20 -5.65 7.86
C LEU A 229 -17.29 -5.94 8.89
N ILE A 230 -17.56 -5.02 9.82
CA ILE A 230 -18.57 -5.24 10.87
C ILE A 230 -20.00 -5.23 10.30
N SER A 231 -20.25 -4.46 9.24
CA SER A 231 -21.54 -4.43 8.54
C SER A 231 -21.86 -5.73 7.82
N ARG A 232 -20.84 -6.48 7.34
CA ARG A 232 -21.04 -7.84 6.81
C ARG A 232 -21.62 -8.76 7.88
N GLY A 233 -21.10 -8.72 9.10
CA GLY A 233 -21.63 -9.48 10.24
C GLY A 233 -23.04 -9.05 10.67
N GLY A 234 -23.53 -7.90 10.19
CA GLY A 234 -24.80 -7.28 10.60
C GLY A 234 -24.66 -6.31 11.77
N PHE A 235 -23.44 -6.00 12.21
CA PHE A 235 -23.16 -5.22 13.42
C PHE A 235 -23.57 -3.73 13.29
N GLY A 236 -23.61 -3.19 12.06
CA GLY A 236 -23.80 -1.76 11.80
C GLY A 236 -25.14 -1.38 11.18
N GLN A 237 -25.70 -0.25 11.62
CA GLN A 237 -26.64 0.57 10.83
C GLN A 237 -25.84 1.39 9.80
N ARG A 238 -26.40 1.67 8.62
CA ARG A 238 -25.71 2.38 7.53
C ARG A 238 -25.11 3.72 8.02
N GLY A 239 -23.79 3.88 7.88
CA GLY A 239 -23.10 5.18 7.98
C GLY A 239 -22.56 5.59 9.36
N ASP A 240 -22.63 4.73 10.38
CA ASP A 240 -21.97 5.00 11.67
C ASP A 240 -20.55 4.44 11.69
N THR A 241 -19.54 5.32 11.71
CA THR A 241 -18.11 4.94 11.81
C THR A 241 -17.55 5.13 13.22
N ARG A 242 -18.38 5.49 14.20
CA ARG A 242 -17.93 5.84 15.55
C ARG A 242 -17.37 4.65 16.34
N GLN A 243 -17.67 3.42 15.93
CA GLN A 243 -17.11 2.20 16.51
C GLN A 243 -15.59 2.18 16.34
N PHE A 244 -15.09 2.53 15.15
CA PHE A 244 -13.65 2.61 14.90
C PHE A 244 -12.99 3.62 15.84
N ALA A 245 -13.53 4.84 15.93
CA ALA A 245 -13.01 5.89 16.82
C ALA A 245 -13.12 5.51 18.32
N ALA A 246 -14.14 4.75 18.71
CA ALA A 246 -14.31 4.28 20.07
C ALA A 246 -13.27 3.22 20.45
N LEU A 247 -12.96 2.27 19.55
CA LEU A 247 -11.91 1.29 19.75
C LEU A 247 -10.52 1.94 19.72
N ASP A 248 -10.31 2.89 18.82
CA ASP A 248 -9.08 3.67 18.78
C ASP A 248 -8.87 4.45 20.09
N GLY A 249 -9.90 5.15 20.58
CA GLY A 249 -9.88 5.81 21.88
C GLY A 249 -9.70 4.84 23.06
N LEU A 250 -10.17 3.59 22.94
CA LEU A 250 -9.96 2.55 23.95
C LEU A 250 -8.48 2.14 24.03
N SER A 251 -7.78 2.08 22.90
CA SER A 251 -6.34 1.76 22.85
C SER A 251 -5.48 2.83 23.55
N LEU A 252 -5.93 4.09 23.54
CA LEU A 252 -5.25 5.21 24.20
C LEU A 252 -5.51 5.29 25.71
N ALA A 253 -6.61 4.69 26.18
CA ALA A 253 -7.09 4.81 27.55
C ALA A 253 -6.25 3.95 28.52
N ALA A 254 -5.50 4.60 29.41
CA ALA A 254 -4.85 3.93 30.53
C ALA A 254 -5.88 3.53 31.61
N TYR A 255 -5.69 2.37 32.23
CA TYR A 255 -6.47 1.93 33.39
C TYR A 255 -5.52 1.29 34.41
N GLU A 256 -5.53 1.77 35.65
CA GLU A 256 -4.64 1.26 36.72
C GLU A 256 -3.15 1.21 36.33
N LYS A 257 -2.70 2.18 35.50
CA LYS A 257 -1.35 2.26 34.90
C LYS A 257 -1.00 1.13 33.92
N GLN A 258 -1.95 0.27 33.57
CA GLN A 258 -1.79 -0.77 32.57
C GLN A 258 -2.29 -0.31 31.20
N GLU A 259 -1.56 -0.74 30.18
CA GLU A 259 -1.87 -0.51 28.77
C GLU A 259 -3.07 -1.34 28.32
N ALA A 260 -3.64 -0.95 27.17
CA ALA A 260 -4.74 -1.66 26.57
C ALA A 260 -4.28 -2.98 25.96
N ARG A 261 -4.46 -4.07 26.71
CA ARG A 261 -4.31 -5.43 26.21
C ARG A 261 -5.63 -6.19 26.32
N GLY A 262 -5.94 -7.01 25.33
CA GLY A 262 -7.13 -7.85 25.31
C GLY A 262 -7.81 -7.94 23.95
N ARG A 263 -8.98 -8.59 23.90
CA ARG A 263 -9.66 -8.92 22.64
C ARG A 263 -11.15 -8.61 22.69
N ILE A 264 -11.69 -8.07 21.60
CA ILE A 264 -13.12 -7.83 21.43
C ILE A 264 -13.59 -8.45 20.12
N VAL A 265 -14.61 -9.29 20.21
CA VAL A 265 -15.28 -9.94 19.08
C VAL A 265 -16.54 -9.16 18.77
N LEU A 266 -16.71 -8.78 17.50
CA LEU A 266 -17.85 -7.99 17.02
C LEU A 266 -18.79 -8.93 16.26
N LEU A 267 -19.92 -9.26 16.89
CA LEU A 267 -20.96 -10.13 16.35
C LEU A 267 -22.16 -9.29 15.92
N GLY A 268 -22.56 -9.37 14.66
CA GLY A 268 -23.84 -8.80 14.27
C GLY A 268 -25.01 -9.78 14.42
N PRO A 269 -26.26 -9.28 14.45
CA PRO A 269 -27.49 -10.02 14.68
C PRO A 269 -27.77 -11.21 13.75
N LEU A 270 -27.17 -11.27 12.56
CA LEU A 270 -27.36 -12.44 11.67
C LEU A 270 -26.54 -13.67 12.10
N ALA A 271 -25.61 -13.52 13.04
CA ALA A 271 -25.00 -14.65 13.73
C ALA A 271 -25.97 -15.38 14.69
N ALA A 272 -27.27 -15.05 14.69
CA ALA A 272 -28.28 -15.72 15.48
C ALA A 272 -29.45 -16.32 14.67
N ALA A 273 -29.46 -16.17 13.33
CA ALA A 273 -30.62 -16.48 12.50
C ALA A 273 -30.37 -17.44 11.31
N SER A 274 -29.12 -17.77 10.97
CA SER A 274 -28.80 -18.83 10.01
C SER A 274 -28.28 -20.08 10.73
N ASP A 275 -28.57 -21.27 10.20
CA ASP A 275 -28.04 -22.53 10.76
C ASP A 275 -26.49 -22.60 10.73
N ASP A 276 -25.84 -21.80 9.88
CA ASP A 276 -24.36 -21.65 9.79
C ASP A 276 -23.78 -20.55 10.70
N ALA A 277 -24.60 -19.96 11.58
CA ALA A 277 -24.16 -18.84 12.38
C ALA A 277 -23.30 -19.23 13.58
N TRP A 278 -22.06 -18.75 13.61
CA TRP A 278 -21.16 -18.95 14.75
C TRP A 278 -21.40 -17.89 15.84
N ALA A 279 -21.84 -18.33 17.02
CA ALA A 279 -21.90 -17.53 18.23
C ALA A 279 -21.15 -18.26 19.37
N PRO A 280 -20.12 -17.65 19.98
CA PRO A 280 -19.38 -18.30 21.05
C PRO A 280 -20.21 -18.34 22.33
N PRO A 281 -20.22 -19.47 23.08
CA PRO A 281 -20.90 -19.53 24.36
C PRO A 281 -20.26 -18.55 25.35
N LEU A 282 -21.08 -17.69 25.95
CA LEU A 282 -20.60 -16.72 26.94
C LEU A 282 -20.18 -17.43 28.23
N SER A 283 -18.93 -17.24 28.63
CA SER A 283 -18.39 -17.66 29.92
C SER A 283 -18.88 -16.74 31.04
N ILE A 284 -19.02 -15.43 30.75
CA ILE A 284 -19.62 -14.45 31.64
C ILE A 284 -20.66 -13.67 30.84
N ARG A 285 -21.89 -13.58 31.36
CA ARG A 285 -22.96 -12.76 30.78
C ARG A 285 -23.22 -11.53 31.66
N PHE A 286 -23.25 -10.36 31.04
CA PHE A 286 -23.61 -9.12 31.73
C PHE A 286 -25.13 -8.99 31.82
N ARG A 287 -25.60 -8.37 32.91
CA ARG A 287 -27.04 -8.13 33.13
C ARG A 287 -27.60 -7.16 32.09
N GLU A 288 -26.82 -6.15 31.72
CA GLU A 288 -27.16 -5.13 30.72
C GLU A 288 -25.97 -4.98 29.76
N PRO A 289 -26.21 -4.75 28.45
CA PRO A 289 -25.14 -4.47 27.50
C PRO A 289 -24.34 -3.21 27.89
N LEU A 290 -23.02 -3.32 27.87
CA LEU A 290 -22.13 -2.19 28.11
C LEU A 290 -21.85 -1.46 26.79
N SER A 291 -22.23 -0.20 26.70
CA SER A 291 -22.00 0.62 25.51
C SER A 291 -20.52 0.64 25.08
N ILE A 292 -20.26 0.50 23.77
CA ILE A 292 -18.92 0.60 23.17
C ILE A 292 -18.29 1.99 23.34
N HIS A 293 -19.08 3.00 23.68
CA HIS A 293 -18.57 4.36 23.96
C HIS A 293 -18.17 4.56 25.44
N ASN A 294 -18.48 3.61 26.32
CA ASN A 294 -18.05 3.65 27.72
C ASN A 294 -16.63 3.09 27.87
N LEU A 295 -15.63 3.88 27.46
CA LEU A 295 -14.22 3.47 27.45
C LEU A 295 -13.74 2.94 28.81
N ARG A 296 -14.12 3.59 29.91
CA ARG A 296 -13.74 3.15 31.26
C ARG A 296 -14.33 1.79 31.63
N GLY A 297 -15.58 1.54 31.25
CA GLY A 297 -16.20 0.23 31.40
C GLY A 297 -15.50 -0.83 30.55
N LEU A 298 -15.23 -0.52 29.28
CA LEU A 298 -14.59 -1.44 28.35
C LEU A 298 -13.17 -1.81 28.78
N ARG A 299 -12.39 -0.88 29.35
CA ARG A 299 -11.07 -1.20 29.91
C ARG A 299 -11.15 -2.26 31.00
N LYS A 300 -12.17 -2.21 31.87
CA LYS A 300 -12.40 -3.25 32.89
C LYS A 300 -12.80 -4.59 32.27
N VAL A 301 -13.52 -4.57 31.16
CA VAL A 301 -13.87 -5.81 30.45
C VAL A 301 -12.64 -6.39 29.76
N LEU A 302 -11.82 -5.56 29.12
CA LEU A 302 -10.57 -5.98 28.49
C LEU A 302 -9.62 -6.66 29.47
N SER A 303 -9.55 -6.20 30.73
CA SER A 303 -8.73 -6.88 31.76
C SER A 303 -9.21 -8.30 32.12
N LEU A 304 -10.41 -8.70 31.65
CA LEU A 304 -10.93 -10.07 31.78
C LEU A 304 -10.62 -10.94 30.54
N THR A 305 -9.95 -10.37 29.54
CA THR A 305 -9.67 -11.02 28.25
C THR A 305 -8.18 -11.32 28.09
N ASN A 306 -7.85 -12.35 27.31
CA ASN A 306 -6.48 -12.77 27.00
C ASN A 306 -6.46 -13.51 25.66
N ASP A 307 -5.41 -14.26 25.35
CA ASP A 307 -5.32 -14.98 24.07
C ASP A 307 -6.39 -16.07 23.88
N SER A 308 -6.91 -16.60 24.99
CA SER A 308 -7.96 -17.63 24.99
C SER A 308 -9.36 -17.09 25.26
N THR A 309 -9.51 -15.82 25.66
CA THR A 309 -10.80 -15.21 26.04
C THR A 309 -11.00 -13.84 25.41
N ALA A 310 -12.20 -13.55 24.92
CA ALA A 310 -12.53 -12.27 24.31
C ALA A 310 -13.83 -11.69 24.84
N ALA A 311 -13.96 -10.37 24.84
CA ALA A 311 -15.21 -9.69 25.08
C ALA A 311 -16.13 -9.85 23.86
N VAL A 312 -17.41 -10.09 24.08
CA VAL A 312 -18.39 -10.26 23.01
C VAL A 312 -19.23 -9.01 22.90
N CYS A 313 -19.11 -8.33 21.75
CA CYS A 313 -19.80 -7.11 21.43
C CYS A 313 -20.86 -7.38 20.35
N THR A 314 -22.04 -6.81 20.53
CA THR A 314 -23.15 -6.79 19.56
C THR A 314 -23.50 -5.33 19.24
N PRO A 315 -24.43 -5.04 18.30
CA PRO A 315 -24.88 -3.67 18.06
C PRO A 315 -25.39 -2.94 19.31
N ASP A 316 -25.93 -3.69 20.29
CA ASP A 316 -26.45 -3.15 21.54
C ASP A 316 -25.35 -2.86 22.58
N GLY A 317 -24.13 -3.34 22.34
CA GLY A 317 -22.97 -3.17 23.23
C GLY A 317 -22.30 -4.49 23.60
N VAL A 318 -21.37 -4.45 24.55
CA VAL A 318 -20.69 -5.62 25.08
C VAL A 318 -21.59 -6.38 26.04
N ILE A 319 -21.89 -7.64 25.71
CA ILE A 319 -22.85 -8.48 26.44
C ILE A 319 -22.19 -9.47 27.40
N GLY A 320 -20.87 -9.62 27.33
CA GLY A 320 -20.15 -10.61 28.13
C GLY A 320 -18.75 -10.92 27.63
N THR A 321 -18.19 -12.03 28.10
CA THR A 321 -16.92 -12.61 27.62
C THR A 321 -17.12 -14.07 27.23
N ALA A 322 -16.32 -14.56 26.30
CA ALA A 322 -16.32 -15.94 25.85
C ALA A 322 -14.90 -16.49 25.70
N SER A 323 -14.73 -17.79 25.94
CA SER A 323 -13.49 -18.53 25.74
C SER A 323 -13.43 -19.18 24.35
N GLY A 324 -12.22 -19.48 23.86
CA GLY A 324 -12.00 -20.27 22.64
C GLY A 324 -12.21 -19.50 21.32
N VAL A 325 -12.20 -18.16 21.36
CA VAL A 325 -12.45 -17.34 20.17
C VAL A 325 -11.22 -17.21 19.26
N GLY A 326 -10.01 -17.48 19.77
CA GLY A 326 -8.75 -17.33 19.02
C GLY A 326 -8.27 -18.54 18.22
N SER A 327 -8.91 -19.72 18.32
CA SER A 327 -8.36 -21.00 17.82
C SER A 327 -9.15 -21.68 16.71
N ALA A 328 -10.13 -21.00 16.12
CA ALA A 328 -11.04 -21.65 15.18
C ALA A 328 -10.63 -21.33 13.73
N GLU A 329 -10.67 -22.33 12.83
CA GLU A 329 -10.24 -22.24 11.41
C GLU A 329 -10.89 -21.10 10.61
N PRO A 330 -10.24 -20.45 9.64
CA PRO A 330 -10.89 -19.48 8.75
C PRO A 330 -12.22 -20.01 8.18
N VAL A 331 -13.34 -19.34 8.47
CA VAL A 331 -14.62 -19.61 7.79
C VAL A 331 -15.19 -18.28 7.34
N ALA A 332 -15.59 -18.21 6.07
CA ALA A 332 -16.27 -17.05 5.51
C ALA A 332 -17.52 -16.71 6.33
N GLY A 333 -17.66 -15.45 6.75
CA GLY A 333 -18.80 -15.00 7.56
C GLY A 333 -18.59 -15.02 9.09
N ARG A 334 -17.36 -15.28 9.56
CA ARG A 334 -16.98 -15.17 10.98
C ARG A 334 -16.90 -13.73 11.50
N PRO A 335 -16.97 -13.52 12.83
CA PRO A 335 -16.93 -12.18 13.41
C PRO A 335 -15.57 -11.50 13.22
N VAL A 336 -15.64 -10.18 13.20
CA VAL A 336 -14.46 -9.32 13.24
C VAL A 336 -13.90 -9.34 14.66
N LEU A 337 -12.60 -9.59 14.78
CA LEU A 337 -11.87 -9.58 16.04
C LEU A 337 -10.97 -8.34 16.08
N ALA A 338 -11.14 -7.52 17.12
CA ALA A 338 -10.25 -6.43 17.45
C ALA A 338 -9.30 -6.88 18.58
N CYS A 339 -8.00 -6.89 18.31
CA CYS A 339 -6.95 -7.28 19.24
C CYS A 339 -6.19 -6.03 19.72
N PHE A 340 -6.19 -5.78 21.03
CA PHE A 340 -5.46 -4.69 21.66
C PHE A 340 -4.13 -5.22 22.18
N GLU A 341 -3.04 -4.62 21.71
CA GLU A 341 -1.67 -5.13 21.91
C GLU A 341 -0.84 -4.21 22.82
N GLY A 342 -1.27 -2.97 22.98
CA GLY A 342 -0.64 -2.02 23.89
C GLY A 342 -1.30 -0.65 23.82
N ARG A 343 -0.60 0.36 24.34
CA ARG A 343 -1.03 1.75 24.21
C ARG A 343 -1.01 2.16 22.73
N ALA A 344 -2.13 2.71 22.24
CA ALA A 344 -2.29 3.20 20.88
C ALA A 344 -2.06 2.14 19.78
N ALA A 345 -2.04 0.85 20.12
CA ALA A 345 -1.74 -0.25 19.22
C ALA A 345 -2.83 -1.33 19.27
N TRP A 346 -3.50 -1.55 18.14
CA TRP A 346 -4.50 -2.59 18.00
C TRP A 346 -4.63 -3.07 16.54
N SER A 347 -5.10 -4.30 16.36
CA SER A 347 -5.22 -4.93 15.04
C SER A 347 -6.63 -5.47 14.80
N VAL A 348 -7.02 -5.55 13.54
CA VAL A 348 -8.32 -6.04 13.06
C VAL A 348 -8.11 -7.33 12.29
N HIS A 349 -8.78 -8.38 12.75
CA HIS A 349 -8.71 -9.72 12.20
C HIS A 349 -10.09 -10.15 11.69
N ALA A 350 -10.13 -10.78 10.53
CA ALA A 350 -11.31 -11.47 10.02
C ALA A 350 -10.87 -12.64 9.13
N GLU A 351 -11.73 -13.66 9.00
CA GLU A 351 -11.43 -14.85 8.17
C GLU A 351 -10.06 -15.49 8.56
N GLY A 352 -9.70 -15.43 9.85
CA GLY A 352 -8.45 -15.99 10.40
C GLY A 352 -7.17 -15.27 9.99
N ARG A 353 -7.26 -14.07 9.41
CA ARG A 353 -6.12 -13.25 8.97
C ARG A 353 -6.15 -11.89 9.67
N GLU A 354 -4.97 -11.34 9.96
CA GLU A 354 -4.85 -9.91 10.25
C GLU A 354 -5.03 -9.13 8.95
N LEU A 355 -5.91 -8.13 8.94
CA LEU A 355 -6.25 -7.37 7.73
C LEU A 355 -5.82 -5.91 7.80
N MET A 356 -5.66 -5.39 9.02
CA MET A 356 -5.32 -4.00 9.28
C MET A 356 -4.75 -3.87 10.69
N ARG A 357 -3.69 -3.09 10.82
CA ARG A 357 -3.06 -2.71 12.09
C ARG A 357 -3.22 -1.21 12.27
N ILE A 358 -3.44 -0.77 13.50
CA ILE A 358 -3.57 0.64 13.87
C ILE A 358 -2.54 0.94 14.93
N GLU A 359 -1.66 1.90 14.62
CA GLU A 359 -0.63 2.41 15.53
C GLU A 359 -0.76 3.93 15.59
N ASP A 360 -0.88 4.51 16.80
CA ASP A 360 -1.06 5.95 17.00
C ASP A 360 -2.22 6.53 16.15
N GLY A 361 -3.29 5.76 16.00
CA GLY A 361 -4.47 6.14 15.21
C GLY A 361 -4.24 6.17 13.69
N ARG A 362 -3.14 5.59 13.20
CA ARG A 362 -2.81 5.43 11.78
C ARG A 362 -3.04 3.98 11.34
N PRO A 363 -4.02 3.74 10.45
CA PRO A 363 -4.20 2.42 9.84
C PRO A 363 -3.08 2.10 8.86
N GLY A 364 -2.51 0.91 8.99
CA GLY A 364 -1.52 0.34 8.09
C GLY A 364 -1.84 -1.12 7.78
N LEU A 365 -1.12 -1.66 6.80
CA LEU A 365 -1.16 -3.10 6.54
C LEU A 365 -0.46 -3.84 7.68
N PRO A 366 -0.90 -5.07 7.99
CA PRO A 366 -0.13 -5.95 8.87
C PRO A 366 1.30 -6.05 8.33
N ALA A 367 2.29 -6.06 9.22
CA ALA A 367 3.66 -6.34 8.81
C ALA A 367 3.65 -7.70 8.12
N GLN A 368 3.96 -7.73 6.82
CA GLN A 368 4.17 -9.00 6.14
C GLN A 368 5.36 -9.66 6.84
N PRO A 369 5.20 -10.86 7.43
CA PRO A 369 6.36 -11.67 7.73
C PRO A 369 7.05 -11.85 6.38
N LEU A 370 8.28 -11.36 6.26
CA LEU A 370 9.11 -11.74 5.12
C LEU A 370 9.13 -13.27 5.13
N GLU A 371 8.64 -13.88 4.05
CA GLU A 371 8.72 -15.33 3.89
C GLU A 371 10.17 -15.75 4.19
N PRO A 372 10.43 -16.82 4.96
CA PRO A 372 11.78 -17.18 5.37
C PRO A 372 12.78 -17.27 4.21
N VAL A 373 12.28 -17.65 3.02
CA VAL A 373 13.04 -17.70 1.76
C VAL A 373 13.44 -16.30 1.26
N ASP A 374 12.53 -15.32 1.31
CA ASP A 374 12.81 -13.93 0.94
C ASP A 374 13.73 -13.27 1.96
N PHE A 375 13.55 -13.59 3.25
CA PHE A 375 14.42 -13.09 4.31
C PHE A 375 15.87 -13.56 4.16
N ALA A 376 16.08 -14.86 3.90
CA ALA A 376 17.40 -15.43 3.70
C ALA A 376 18.08 -14.86 2.43
N PHE A 377 17.31 -14.66 1.35
CA PHE A 377 17.79 -13.98 0.15
C PHE A 377 18.25 -12.55 0.46
N GLU A 378 17.42 -11.78 1.16
CA GLU A 378 17.70 -10.39 1.55
C GLU A 378 18.90 -10.27 2.51
N LEU A 379 19.08 -11.21 3.45
CA LEU A 379 20.27 -11.28 4.31
C LEU A 379 21.55 -11.49 3.49
N ARG A 380 21.52 -12.43 2.54
CA ARG A 380 22.67 -12.74 1.68
C ARG A 380 23.05 -11.59 0.75
N ARG A 381 22.08 -10.75 0.37
CA ARG A 381 22.37 -9.51 -0.35
C ARG A 381 23.18 -8.54 0.51
N ARG A 382 22.89 -8.44 1.81
CA ARG A 382 23.53 -7.47 2.71
C ARG A 382 24.88 -7.93 3.26
N VAL A 383 25.08 -9.23 3.44
CA VAL A 383 26.28 -9.78 4.11
C VAL A 383 27.12 -10.62 3.14
N PRO A 384 28.28 -10.10 2.67
CA PRO A 384 29.21 -10.87 1.87
C PRO A 384 29.70 -12.13 2.59
N GLY A 385 29.72 -13.25 1.88
CA GLY A 385 30.22 -14.52 2.41
C GLY A 385 29.23 -15.29 3.31
N LEU A 386 28.01 -14.78 3.51
CA LEU A 386 26.97 -15.50 4.23
C LEU A 386 26.47 -16.69 3.40
N GLY A 387 26.65 -17.90 3.94
CA GLY A 387 26.19 -19.15 3.33
C GLY A 387 24.67 -19.25 3.30
N ARG A 388 24.12 -20.10 2.42
CA ARG A 388 22.66 -20.31 2.35
C ARG A 388 22.11 -20.88 3.65
N GLN A 389 22.77 -21.90 4.21
CA GLN A 389 22.34 -22.54 5.45
C GLN A 389 22.38 -21.55 6.64
N ASP A 390 23.41 -20.71 6.72
CA ASP A 390 23.53 -19.71 7.79
C ASP A 390 22.47 -18.60 7.64
N ALA A 391 22.15 -18.19 6.41
CA ALA A 391 21.08 -17.23 6.14
C ALA A 391 19.70 -17.79 6.51
N ASP A 392 19.43 -19.05 6.17
CA ASP A 392 18.18 -19.73 6.57
C ASP A 392 18.10 -19.86 8.10
N ALA A 393 19.22 -20.14 8.77
CA ALA A 393 19.28 -20.19 10.23
C ALA A 393 19.03 -18.81 10.88
N LEU A 394 19.62 -17.74 10.34
CA LEU A 394 19.35 -16.36 10.79
C LEU A 394 17.89 -15.95 10.58
N ALA A 395 17.29 -16.36 9.45
CA ALA A 395 15.87 -16.12 9.20
C ALA A 395 15.00 -16.82 10.25
N GLY A 396 15.31 -18.08 10.60
CA GLY A 396 14.64 -18.80 11.68
C GLY A 396 14.80 -18.10 13.04
N LEU A 397 16.01 -17.63 13.36
CA LEU A 397 16.27 -16.88 14.59
C LEU A 397 15.53 -15.55 14.65
N ALA A 398 15.39 -14.85 13.51
CA ALA A 398 14.61 -13.62 13.42
C ALA A 398 13.16 -13.84 13.86
N THR A 399 12.55 -14.90 13.35
CA THR A 399 11.19 -15.32 13.71
C THR A 399 11.07 -15.68 15.18
N THR A 400 12.03 -16.43 15.74
CA THR A 400 12.04 -16.73 17.18
C THR A 400 12.13 -15.45 18.01
N LEU A 401 13.04 -14.53 17.65
CA LEU A 401 13.24 -13.27 18.38
C LEU A 401 12.01 -12.36 18.30
N ALA A 402 11.29 -12.36 17.18
CA ALA A 402 10.04 -11.61 17.03
C ALA A 402 8.92 -12.11 17.96
N GLY A 403 8.98 -13.37 18.39
CA GLY A 403 8.05 -13.93 19.39
C GLY A 403 8.47 -13.66 20.85
N ALA A 404 9.62 -13.04 21.09
CA ALA A 404 10.11 -12.77 22.45
C ALA A 404 9.53 -11.47 23.03
N ASP A 405 9.46 -11.37 24.36
CA ASP A 405 8.94 -10.19 25.09
C ASP A 405 9.85 -8.94 24.98
N HIS A 406 11.01 -9.07 24.36
CA HIS A 406 12.04 -8.03 24.29
C HIS A 406 12.53 -7.86 22.86
N GLY A 407 12.59 -6.60 22.40
CA GLY A 407 13.18 -6.29 21.11
C GLY A 407 14.70 -6.51 21.12
N ALA A 408 15.23 -6.92 19.97
CA ALA A 408 16.64 -7.30 19.82
C ALA A 408 17.30 -6.55 18.67
N VAL A 409 18.63 -6.40 18.73
CA VAL A 409 19.43 -5.97 17.58
C VAL A 409 20.53 -6.98 17.34
N LEU A 410 20.53 -7.58 16.14
CA LEU A 410 21.61 -8.45 15.68
C LEU A 410 22.31 -7.78 14.51
N VAL A 411 23.59 -7.45 14.69
CA VAL A 411 24.46 -6.95 13.63
C VAL A 411 25.26 -8.11 13.08
N VAL A 412 25.14 -8.37 11.79
CA VAL A 412 25.91 -9.37 11.06
C VAL A 412 26.88 -8.66 10.11
N THR A 413 28.18 -8.90 10.27
CA THR A 413 29.19 -8.28 9.42
C THR A 413 30.45 -9.15 9.28
N PRO A 414 31.10 -9.19 8.10
CA PRO A 414 32.28 -10.01 7.89
C PRO A 414 33.48 -9.66 8.79
N ASP A 415 33.54 -8.42 9.31
CA ASP A 415 34.62 -7.90 10.15
C ASP A 415 34.25 -7.85 11.65
N ALA A 416 33.28 -8.65 12.09
CA ALA A 416 32.72 -8.59 13.45
C ALA A 416 33.75 -8.65 14.58
N ALA A 417 34.83 -9.44 14.43
CA ALA A 417 35.91 -9.51 15.42
C ALA A 417 36.68 -8.19 15.55
N ALA A 418 36.99 -7.54 14.42
CA ALA A 418 37.67 -6.25 14.42
C ALA A 418 36.76 -5.14 14.97
N GLU A 419 35.47 -5.19 14.61
CA GLU A 419 34.47 -4.23 15.07
C GLU A 419 34.17 -4.39 16.56
N ALA A 420 34.14 -5.62 17.09
CA ALA A 420 34.07 -5.89 18.53
C ALA A 420 35.27 -5.26 19.27
N GLY A 421 36.48 -5.35 18.69
CA GLY A 421 37.67 -4.70 19.22
C GLY A 421 37.57 -3.16 19.23
N ARG A 422 37.01 -2.56 18.16
CA ARG A 422 36.79 -1.11 18.08
C ARG A 422 35.79 -0.63 19.13
N LEU A 423 34.72 -1.39 19.35
CA LEU A 423 33.61 -1.06 20.27
C LEU A 423 33.77 -1.66 21.68
N GLN A 424 34.94 -2.20 22.03
CA GLN A 424 35.17 -2.90 23.30
C GLN A 424 34.88 -2.05 24.54
N ALA A 425 35.05 -0.73 24.46
CA ALA A 425 34.81 0.18 25.58
C ALA A 425 33.31 0.39 25.86
N THR A 426 32.46 0.03 24.90
CA THR A 426 31.00 0.22 24.93
C THR A 426 30.26 -1.07 24.57
N SER A 427 30.85 -2.21 24.90
CA SER A 427 30.28 -3.55 24.70
C SER A 427 30.81 -4.52 25.75
N LEU A 428 30.18 -5.69 25.84
CA LEU A 428 30.74 -6.83 26.55
C LEU A 428 31.41 -7.78 25.54
N PRO A 429 32.75 -7.75 25.40
CA PRO A 429 33.46 -8.69 24.54
C PRO A 429 33.37 -10.10 25.13
N ILE A 430 33.16 -11.10 24.27
CA ILE A 430 33.09 -12.50 24.65
C ILE A 430 34.09 -13.32 23.85
N GLU A 431 34.46 -14.50 24.36
CA GLU A 431 35.11 -15.47 23.48
C GLU A 431 34.11 -15.92 22.40
N PRO A 432 34.54 -16.02 21.13
CA PRO A 432 33.63 -16.32 20.04
C PRO A 432 32.82 -17.59 20.26
N VAL A 433 31.49 -17.46 20.18
CA VAL A 433 30.54 -18.58 20.34
C VAL A 433 29.58 -18.65 19.17
N THR A 434 29.23 -19.85 18.72
CA THR A 434 28.24 -20.04 17.66
C THR A 434 26.86 -19.62 18.16
N LEU A 435 26.22 -18.71 17.42
CA LEU A 435 24.88 -18.24 17.68
C LEU A 435 23.88 -19.38 17.46
N THR A 436 23.20 -19.76 18.54
CA THR A 436 22.10 -20.73 18.54
C THR A 436 20.84 -20.05 19.06
N GLU A 437 19.67 -20.64 18.84
CA GLU A 437 18.40 -20.08 19.30
C GLU A 437 18.35 -19.78 20.80
N PRO A 438 18.80 -20.68 21.71
CA PRO A 438 18.83 -20.37 23.14
C PRO A 438 19.77 -19.20 23.47
N LEU A 439 20.91 -19.08 22.78
CA LEU A 439 21.85 -17.99 22.98
C LEU A 439 21.30 -16.68 22.43
N ALA A 440 20.63 -16.69 21.28
CA ALA A 440 20.00 -15.52 20.70
C ALA A 440 18.95 -14.92 21.65
N LEU A 441 18.08 -15.76 22.22
CA LEU A 441 17.10 -15.34 23.24
C LEU A 441 17.77 -14.81 24.51
N THR A 442 18.86 -15.44 24.94
CA THR A 442 19.63 -14.97 26.11
C THR A 442 20.24 -13.60 25.85
N PHE A 443 20.84 -13.39 24.67
CA PHE A 443 21.48 -12.13 24.30
C PHE A 443 20.46 -11.01 24.03
N ALA A 444 19.27 -11.33 23.54
CA ALA A 444 18.17 -10.38 23.37
C ALA A 444 17.71 -9.73 24.69
N GLY A 445 17.91 -10.41 25.83
CA GLY A 445 17.65 -9.84 27.15
C GLY A 445 18.69 -8.81 27.64
N ILE A 446 19.74 -8.56 26.86
CA ILE A 446 20.79 -7.59 27.18
C ILE A 446 20.57 -6.34 26.33
N ASP A 447 20.53 -5.17 26.99
CA ASP A 447 20.42 -3.89 26.30
C ASP A 447 21.61 -3.67 25.35
N GLY A 448 21.30 -3.32 24.10
CA GLY A 448 22.28 -3.08 23.04
C GLY A 448 22.19 -4.09 21.92
N ALA A 449 23.23 -4.16 21.10
CA ALA A 449 23.29 -5.07 19.96
C ALA A 449 24.17 -6.29 20.23
N THR A 450 23.86 -7.39 19.54
CA THR A 450 24.72 -8.57 19.41
C THR A 450 25.51 -8.47 18.11
N LEU A 451 26.82 -8.63 18.16
CA LEU A 451 27.71 -8.52 17.00
C LEU A 451 28.19 -9.91 16.56
N CYS A 452 27.78 -10.31 15.37
CA CYS A 452 27.96 -11.64 14.79
C CYS A 452 28.67 -11.57 13.44
N ASP A 453 29.49 -12.57 13.12
CA ASP A 453 30.09 -12.70 11.79
C ASP A 453 29.24 -13.53 10.81
N ALA A 454 29.68 -13.57 9.54
CA ALA A 454 29.02 -14.33 8.48
C ALA A 454 29.04 -15.87 8.67
N ARG A 455 29.73 -16.37 9.71
CA ARG A 455 29.82 -17.80 10.09
C ARG A 455 29.08 -18.07 11.39
N MET A 456 28.16 -17.20 11.78
CA MET A 456 27.35 -17.31 12.99
C MET A 456 28.17 -17.23 14.28
N GLN A 457 29.38 -16.67 14.30
CA GLN A 457 30.12 -16.49 15.55
C GLN A 457 29.84 -15.11 16.14
N VAL A 458 29.42 -15.08 17.41
CA VAL A 458 29.20 -13.85 18.17
C VAL A 458 30.50 -13.44 18.85
N HIS A 459 30.92 -12.19 18.64
CA HIS A 459 32.17 -11.64 19.17
C HIS A 459 31.94 -10.65 20.33
N ALA A 460 30.76 -10.03 20.39
CA ALA A 460 30.38 -9.13 21.47
C ALA A 460 28.85 -9.06 21.65
N ILE A 461 28.42 -8.76 22.88
CA ILE A 461 27.01 -8.56 23.26
C ILE A 461 26.86 -7.24 24.01
N GLY A 462 25.63 -6.70 24.07
CA GLY A 462 25.36 -5.40 24.71
C GLY A 462 26.13 -4.25 24.05
N VAL A 463 26.34 -4.32 22.74
CA VAL A 463 27.10 -3.33 21.98
C VAL A 463 26.28 -2.06 21.84
N ILE A 464 26.80 -0.93 22.32
CA ILE A 464 26.24 0.39 22.05
C ILE A 464 26.71 0.81 20.65
N LEU A 465 25.78 0.82 19.71
CA LEU A 465 26.05 1.20 18.32
C LEU A 465 26.29 2.72 18.22
N ASP A 466 27.44 3.09 17.68
CA ASP A 466 27.80 4.47 17.37
C ASP A 466 27.31 4.87 15.97
N GLY A 467 27.46 6.13 15.58
CA GLY A 467 27.18 6.56 14.21
C GLY A 467 26.83 8.03 14.06
N LEU A 468 26.99 8.55 12.85
CA LEU A 468 26.67 9.93 12.51
C LEU A 468 25.15 10.12 12.38
N ALA A 469 24.67 11.33 12.66
CA ALA A 469 23.28 11.69 12.41
C ALA A 469 22.96 11.54 10.90
N THR A 470 21.76 11.05 10.60
CA THR A 470 21.26 10.85 9.24
C THR A 470 19.90 11.53 9.07
N GLU A 471 19.63 12.03 7.87
CA GLU A 471 18.34 12.62 7.48
C GLU A 471 17.22 11.56 7.40
N LYS A 472 17.58 10.27 7.31
CA LYS A 472 16.62 9.16 7.29
C LYS A 472 16.12 8.75 8.68
N GLY A 473 16.60 9.40 9.73
CA GLY A 473 16.14 9.15 11.09
C GLY A 473 14.68 9.55 11.26
N ASP A 474 13.90 8.71 11.94
CA ASP A 474 12.50 8.98 12.25
C ASP A 474 12.31 8.97 13.78
N PRO A 475 12.12 10.15 14.41
CA PRO A 475 11.93 10.25 15.86
C PRO A 475 10.79 9.37 16.41
N ALA A 476 9.79 9.01 15.58
CA ALA A 476 8.66 8.18 15.99
C ALA A 476 9.03 6.70 16.13
N ARG A 477 10.09 6.22 15.45
CA ARG A 477 10.41 4.78 15.35
C ARG A 477 11.37 4.23 16.41
N GLY A 478 11.54 4.97 17.50
CA GLY A 478 12.26 4.53 18.69
C GLY A 478 13.78 4.61 18.60
N ALA A 479 14.45 4.63 19.75
CA ALA A 479 15.89 4.84 19.83
C ALA A 479 16.71 3.68 19.24
N ARG A 480 16.23 2.43 19.39
CA ARG A 480 16.90 1.20 18.92
C ARG A 480 17.07 1.20 17.40
N LEU A 481 15.98 1.42 16.66
CA LEU A 481 16.02 1.48 15.20
C LEU A 481 16.88 2.65 14.72
N ASN A 482 16.67 3.85 15.27
CA ASN A 482 17.41 5.04 14.85
C ASN A 482 18.91 4.93 15.13
N ALA A 483 19.32 4.35 16.27
CA ALA A 483 20.72 4.12 16.57
C ALA A 483 21.34 3.12 15.58
N THR A 484 20.61 2.04 15.28
CA THR A 484 21.04 1.04 14.31
C THR A 484 21.16 1.61 12.90
N LEU A 485 20.20 2.44 12.48
CA LEU A 485 20.23 3.11 11.19
C LEU A 485 21.46 4.01 11.05
N ARG A 486 21.73 4.86 12.04
CA ARG A 486 22.93 5.70 12.07
C ARG A 486 24.21 4.88 11.96
N TYR A 487 24.29 3.78 12.71
CA TYR A 487 25.44 2.88 12.72
C TYR A 487 25.69 2.22 11.37
N VAL A 488 24.63 1.69 10.75
CA VAL A 488 24.73 1.02 9.45
C VAL A 488 25.09 2.01 8.35
N GLU A 489 24.47 3.20 8.33
CA GLU A 489 24.72 4.19 7.27
C GLU A 489 26.07 4.90 7.37
N SER A 490 26.54 5.18 8.59
CA SER A 490 27.82 5.87 8.78
C SER A 490 29.04 4.95 8.72
N SER A 491 28.82 3.64 8.56
CA SER A 491 29.91 2.69 8.47
C SER A 491 30.52 2.59 7.07
N PRO A 492 31.85 2.52 6.93
CA PRO A 492 32.51 2.23 5.67
C PRO A 492 32.40 0.77 5.21
N GLY A 493 31.97 -0.16 6.08
CA GLY A 493 31.95 -1.60 5.80
C GLY A 493 30.55 -2.17 5.53
N ARG A 494 30.46 -3.28 4.77
CA ARG A 494 29.19 -4.00 4.56
C ARG A 494 28.74 -4.69 5.85
N ARG A 495 27.61 -4.24 6.37
CA ARG A 495 26.97 -4.79 7.57
C ARG A 495 25.47 -4.82 7.38
N CYS A 496 24.87 -5.89 7.88
CA CYS A 496 23.44 -6.02 8.00
C CYS A 496 23.10 -5.86 9.48
N ALA A 497 22.05 -5.12 9.80
CA ALA A 497 21.48 -5.14 11.13
C ALA A 497 20.02 -5.58 11.03
N MET A 498 19.69 -6.57 11.83
CA MET A 498 18.34 -7.04 12.05
C MET A 498 17.84 -6.42 13.33
N VAL A 499 16.81 -5.57 13.22
CA VAL A 499 16.15 -4.93 14.35
C VAL A 499 14.83 -5.63 14.56
N VAL A 500 14.65 -6.20 15.74
CA VAL A 500 13.40 -6.80 16.19
C VAL A 500 12.77 -5.85 17.21
N SER A 501 11.56 -5.40 16.96
CA SER A 501 10.80 -4.57 17.89
C SER A 501 10.08 -5.41 18.94
N GLU A 502 9.67 -4.77 20.03
CA GLU A 502 8.95 -5.41 21.14
C GLU A 502 7.53 -5.87 20.77
N ASP A 503 7.01 -5.38 19.65
CA ASP A 503 5.74 -5.77 19.05
C ASP A 503 5.88 -6.88 17.98
N GLY A 504 7.08 -7.45 17.83
CA GLY A 504 7.37 -8.55 16.91
C GLY A 504 7.67 -8.13 15.46
N GLY A 505 7.73 -6.83 15.17
CA GLY A 505 8.22 -6.34 13.88
C GLY A 505 9.70 -6.67 13.66
N ILE A 506 10.05 -7.07 12.43
CA ILE A 506 11.44 -7.34 12.02
C ILE A 506 11.82 -6.38 10.89
N GLU A 507 12.95 -5.70 11.04
CA GLU A 507 13.47 -4.78 10.02
C GLU A 507 14.94 -5.06 9.72
N LEU A 508 15.26 -5.20 8.42
CA LEU A 508 16.63 -5.36 7.93
C LEU A 508 17.18 -4.03 7.45
N LEU A 509 18.31 -3.63 8.01
CA LEU A 509 19.07 -2.45 7.65
C LEU A 509 20.42 -2.86 7.01
N PRO A 510 20.87 -2.17 5.94
CA PRO A 510 20.20 -1.04 5.29
C PRO A 510 18.99 -1.52 4.47
N LYS A 511 18.03 -0.63 4.23
CA LYS A 511 16.96 -0.89 3.25
C LYS A 511 17.59 -0.88 1.87
N LEU A 512 17.54 -2.03 1.20
CA LEU A 512 18.00 -2.17 -0.18
C LEU A 512 16.81 -1.94 -1.12
N LYS A 513 17.11 -1.38 -2.29
CA LYS A 513 16.15 -1.37 -3.39
C LYS A 513 15.91 -2.81 -3.89
N PRO A 514 14.80 -3.07 -4.60
CA PRO A 514 14.54 -4.38 -5.19
C PRO A 514 15.72 -4.90 -6.02
N ALA A 515 16.00 -6.20 -5.92
CA ALA A 515 16.98 -6.85 -6.79
C ALA A 515 16.40 -6.94 -8.21
N VAL A 516 17.23 -6.71 -9.22
CA VAL A 516 16.80 -6.77 -10.62
C VAL A 516 17.49 -7.95 -11.30
N HIS A 517 16.73 -8.70 -12.11
CA HIS A 517 17.31 -9.78 -12.89
C HIS A 517 18.18 -9.20 -14.03
N PRO A 518 19.41 -9.68 -14.28
CA PRO A 518 20.31 -9.08 -15.28
C PRO A 518 19.70 -8.95 -16.69
N GLU A 519 18.90 -9.95 -17.09
CA GLU A 519 18.17 -9.94 -18.36
C GLU A 519 17.10 -8.86 -18.47
N GLU A 520 16.41 -8.52 -17.37
CA GLU A 520 15.38 -7.49 -17.37
C GLU A 520 15.99 -6.11 -17.59
N ARG A 521 17.08 -5.80 -16.87
CA ARG A 521 17.88 -4.60 -17.09
C ARG A 521 18.37 -4.51 -18.53
N ARG A 522 18.90 -5.61 -19.06
CA ARG A 522 19.42 -5.69 -20.44
C ARG A 522 18.31 -5.47 -21.47
N ALA A 523 17.15 -6.08 -21.29
CA ALA A 523 16.00 -5.94 -22.16
C ALA A 523 15.48 -4.50 -22.18
N ALA A 524 15.35 -3.88 -21.01
CA ALA A 524 14.90 -2.49 -20.87
C ALA A 524 15.81 -1.51 -21.63
N LEU A 525 17.14 -1.63 -21.46
CA LEU A 525 18.11 -0.79 -22.16
C LEU A 525 18.12 -1.04 -23.66
N ALA A 526 18.07 -2.31 -24.09
CA ALA A 526 18.06 -2.67 -25.51
C ALA A 526 16.80 -2.15 -26.23
N GLU A 527 15.66 -2.17 -25.56
CA GLU A 527 14.41 -1.66 -26.10
C GLU A 527 14.42 -0.13 -26.24
N LEU A 528 14.94 0.59 -25.23
CA LEU A 528 15.11 2.04 -25.31
C LEU A 528 16.03 2.43 -26.48
N ALA A 529 17.18 1.76 -26.60
CA ALA A 529 18.12 1.98 -27.70
C ALA A 529 17.49 1.70 -29.06
N ARG A 530 16.75 0.59 -29.19
CA ARG A 530 16.03 0.25 -30.43
C ARG A 530 15.07 1.36 -30.85
N LEU A 531 14.28 1.89 -29.92
CA LEU A 531 13.31 2.95 -30.19
C LEU A 531 13.98 4.31 -30.45
N ALA A 532 15.12 4.57 -29.81
CA ALA A 532 15.92 5.76 -30.08
C ALA A 532 16.53 5.76 -31.49
N ASP A 533 16.79 4.60 -32.10
CA ASP A 533 17.32 4.47 -33.47
C ASP A 533 16.24 4.24 -34.54
N ASP A 534 15.04 3.82 -34.15
CA ASP A 534 13.96 3.49 -35.08
C ASP A 534 13.25 4.74 -35.63
N ASP A 535 12.60 4.56 -36.77
CA ASP A 535 11.80 5.60 -37.42
C ASP A 535 10.52 5.85 -36.58
N PRO A 536 10.24 7.09 -36.13
CA PRO A 536 9.05 7.39 -35.34
C PRO A 536 7.73 7.03 -36.03
N GLU A 537 7.70 6.87 -37.36
CA GLU A 537 6.50 6.40 -38.07
C GLU A 537 6.23 4.88 -37.87
N ARG A 538 7.18 4.13 -37.31
CA ARG A 538 7.12 2.65 -37.17
C ARG A 538 6.72 2.17 -35.79
N HIS A 539 6.65 3.05 -34.81
CA HIS A 539 6.25 2.73 -33.44
C HIS A 539 5.48 3.89 -32.83
N ALA A 540 4.63 3.61 -31.85
CA ALA A 540 3.84 4.65 -31.20
C ALA A 540 4.65 5.31 -30.08
N ARG A 541 4.33 6.58 -29.76
CA ARG A 541 4.97 7.30 -28.64
C ARG A 541 4.85 6.56 -27.31
N LYS A 542 3.74 5.86 -27.08
CA LYS A 542 3.53 4.99 -25.91
C LYS A 542 4.62 3.92 -25.76
N ASP A 543 5.20 3.44 -26.87
CA ASP A 543 6.25 2.41 -26.85
C ASP A 543 7.57 3.00 -26.32
N GLU A 544 7.92 4.23 -26.75
CA GLU A 544 9.08 4.98 -26.24
C GLU A 544 8.95 5.24 -24.73
N LEU A 545 7.77 5.65 -24.26
CA LEU A 545 7.51 5.91 -22.85
C LEU A 545 7.54 4.63 -22.01
N ALA A 546 6.94 3.54 -22.49
CA ALA A 546 7.00 2.25 -21.83
C ALA A 546 8.45 1.74 -21.72
N ALA A 547 9.31 2.03 -22.70
CA ALA A 547 10.73 1.74 -22.62
C ALA A 547 11.45 2.63 -21.59
N ILE A 548 11.16 3.94 -21.56
CA ILE A 548 11.70 4.86 -20.53
C ILE A 548 11.32 4.39 -19.13
N GLU A 549 10.07 3.97 -18.91
CA GLU A 549 9.59 3.51 -17.60
C GLU A 549 10.22 2.15 -17.20
N ARG A 550 10.44 1.24 -18.16
CA ARG A 550 11.23 0.01 -17.93
C ARG A 550 12.66 0.32 -17.49
N VAL A 551 13.30 1.31 -18.12
CA VAL A 551 14.63 1.77 -17.68
C VAL A 551 14.56 2.43 -16.31
N ARG A 552 13.51 3.21 -16.01
CA ARG A 552 13.30 3.82 -14.69
C ARG A 552 13.21 2.78 -13.57
N ARG A 553 12.49 1.67 -13.77
CA ARG A 553 12.36 0.57 -12.80
C ARG A 553 13.69 -0.10 -12.43
N CYS A 554 14.64 -0.14 -13.37
CA CYS A 554 15.98 -0.70 -13.13
C CYS A 554 17.07 0.38 -12.99
N ALA A 555 16.71 1.66 -12.89
CA ALA A 555 17.66 2.78 -12.94
C ALA A 555 18.72 2.74 -11.84
N HIS A 556 18.38 2.21 -10.65
CA HIS A 556 19.33 2.04 -9.55
C HIS A 556 20.39 0.96 -9.77
N THR A 557 20.27 0.20 -10.86
CA THR A 557 21.22 -0.86 -11.25
C THR A 557 22.06 -0.52 -12.47
N LEU A 558 21.97 0.73 -12.93
CA LEU A 558 22.73 1.22 -14.09
C LEU A 558 24.15 1.61 -13.67
N GLU A 559 25.10 1.24 -14.55
CA GLU A 559 26.52 1.62 -14.44
C GLU A 559 26.76 2.86 -15.30
N ASP A 560 27.93 3.48 -15.18
CA ASP A 560 28.26 4.72 -15.91
C ASP A 560 28.00 4.60 -17.42
N ASP A 561 28.44 3.50 -18.04
CA ASP A 561 28.24 3.25 -19.47
C ASP A 561 26.75 3.07 -19.82
N HIS A 562 25.99 2.41 -18.94
CA HIS A 562 24.54 2.23 -19.11
C HIS A 562 23.79 3.56 -18.97
N CYS A 563 24.12 4.38 -17.96
CA CYS A 563 23.55 5.72 -17.79
C CYS A 563 23.89 6.60 -18.98
N ALA A 564 25.14 6.58 -19.46
CA ALA A 564 25.56 7.35 -20.62
C ALA A 564 24.81 6.92 -21.89
N ALA A 565 24.65 5.62 -22.13
CA ALA A 565 23.88 5.10 -23.25
C ALA A 565 22.41 5.51 -23.16
N ALA A 566 21.75 5.18 -22.05
CA ALA A 566 20.34 5.48 -21.85
C ALA A 566 20.07 6.98 -21.95
N ASN A 567 20.92 7.85 -21.38
CA ASN A 567 20.75 9.30 -21.49
C ASN A 567 20.91 9.82 -22.92
N ARG A 568 21.79 9.22 -23.75
CA ARG A 568 21.87 9.57 -25.18
C ARG A 568 20.60 9.17 -25.91
N ASP A 569 20.10 7.97 -25.64
CA ASP A 569 18.91 7.41 -26.27
C ASP A 569 17.66 8.22 -25.90
N LEU A 570 17.52 8.56 -24.61
CA LEU A 570 16.51 9.48 -24.09
C LEU A 570 16.61 10.86 -24.74
N ALA A 571 17.81 11.43 -24.84
CA ALA A 571 18.00 12.72 -25.48
C ALA A 571 17.64 12.69 -26.98
N SER A 572 17.91 11.57 -27.67
CA SER A 572 17.47 11.36 -29.06
C SER A 572 15.93 11.43 -29.14
N ILE A 573 15.25 10.63 -28.33
CA ILE A 573 13.78 10.56 -28.25
C ILE A 573 13.17 11.92 -27.88
N GLU A 574 13.70 12.59 -26.86
CA GLU A 574 13.25 13.90 -26.41
C GLU A 574 13.52 15.00 -27.44
N SER A 575 14.66 14.96 -28.15
CA SER A 575 14.99 15.96 -29.17
C SER A 575 14.08 15.91 -30.38
N ARG A 576 13.61 14.70 -30.76
CA ARG A 576 12.60 14.52 -31.81
C ARG A 576 11.26 15.12 -31.39
N PHE A 577 10.87 14.89 -30.14
CA PHE A 577 9.57 15.31 -29.62
C PHE A 577 9.51 16.81 -29.32
N TYR A 578 10.52 17.35 -28.62
CA TYR A 578 10.54 18.74 -28.16
C TYR A 578 11.21 19.72 -29.13
N LYS A 579 11.36 19.35 -30.41
CA LYS A 579 12.04 20.18 -31.41
C LYS A 579 11.37 21.54 -31.58
N ASP A 580 10.03 21.56 -31.53
CA ASP A 580 9.19 22.74 -31.75
C ASP A 580 8.19 22.98 -30.60
N ALA A 581 8.40 22.33 -29.45
CA ALA A 581 7.51 22.42 -28.30
C ALA A 581 7.73 23.69 -27.46
N GLU A 582 6.66 24.43 -27.16
CA GLU A 582 6.70 25.58 -26.23
C GLU A 582 6.92 25.16 -24.77
N PHE A 583 6.58 23.92 -24.42
CA PHE A 583 6.74 23.34 -23.09
C PHE A 583 7.47 22.00 -23.16
N LYS A 584 8.43 21.77 -22.25
CA LYS A 584 9.24 20.55 -22.20
C LYS A 584 9.14 19.89 -20.83
N ILE A 585 8.71 18.64 -20.80
CA ILE A 585 8.75 17.78 -19.61
C ILE A 585 9.93 16.83 -19.80
N THR A 586 11.10 17.22 -19.32
CA THR A 586 12.30 16.41 -19.47
C THR A 586 12.40 15.40 -18.35
N THR A 587 12.71 14.16 -18.69
CA THR A 587 13.09 13.17 -17.68
C THR A 587 14.46 13.55 -17.12
N PRO A 588 14.65 13.58 -15.79
CA PRO A 588 15.96 13.82 -15.21
C PRO A 588 16.95 12.79 -15.76
N PRO A 589 18.18 13.20 -16.14
CA PRO A 589 19.16 12.26 -16.66
C PRO A 589 19.44 11.18 -15.61
N TRP A 590 19.46 9.93 -16.05
CA TRP A 590 19.84 8.81 -15.20
C TRP A 590 21.27 8.98 -14.73
N ARG A 591 21.49 8.72 -13.44
CA ARG A 591 22.80 8.79 -12.80
C ARG A 591 23.03 7.48 -12.08
N VAL A 592 24.29 7.07 -12.00
CA VAL A 592 24.68 5.92 -11.19
C VAL A 592 24.22 6.18 -9.77
N ASP A 593 23.49 5.22 -9.22
CA ASP A 593 23.15 5.23 -7.82
C ASP A 593 24.43 4.97 -7.01
N PRO A 594 24.86 5.89 -6.13
CA PRO A 594 26.09 5.71 -5.35
C PRO A 594 26.07 4.46 -4.47
N SER A 595 24.88 3.94 -4.17
CA SER A 595 24.71 2.73 -3.37
C SER A 595 24.75 1.44 -4.20
N PHE A 596 24.74 1.51 -5.54
CA PHE A 596 24.67 0.34 -6.41
C PHE A 596 25.87 -0.61 -6.22
N ALA A 597 25.56 -1.90 -6.11
CA ALA A 597 26.54 -2.97 -6.00
C ALA A 597 26.10 -4.17 -6.86
N PRO A 598 26.78 -4.46 -7.99
CA PRO A 598 26.36 -5.51 -8.93
C PRO A 598 26.10 -6.87 -8.27
N GLU A 599 27.02 -7.34 -7.43
CA GLU A 599 26.90 -8.62 -6.73
C GLU A 599 25.76 -8.71 -5.69
N ARG A 600 25.18 -7.55 -5.32
CA ARG A 600 24.05 -7.42 -4.40
C ARG A 600 22.73 -7.20 -5.14
N ASP A 601 22.75 -6.34 -6.15
CA ASP A 601 21.55 -5.79 -6.78
C ASP A 601 21.18 -6.48 -8.09
N LEU A 602 22.14 -7.18 -8.72
CA LEU A 602 21.90 -8.03 -9.90
C LEU A 602 21.94 -9.49 -9.49
N ARG A 603 20.79 -10.16 -9.57
CA ARG A 603 20.63 -11.53 -9.05
C ARG A 603 19.93 -12.40 -10.08
N GLU A 604 20.58 -13.51 -10.47
CA GLU A 604 19.99 -14.48 -11.42
C GLU A 604 18.78 -15.21 -10.83
N ASP A 605 18.71 -15.28 -9.50
CA ASP A 605 17.60 -15.83 -8.73
C ASP A 605 16.57 -14.77 -8.32
N ALA A 606 16.70 -13.51 -8.76
CA ALA A 606 15.63 -12.53 -8.60
C ALA A 606 14.39 -12.98 -9.39
N PRO A 607 13.18 -12.82 -8.83
CA PRO A 607 11.95 -13.14 -9.54
C PRO A 607 11.88 -12.31 -10.83
N ARG A 608 11.76 -12.98 -11.97
CA ARG A 608 11.57 -12.31 -13.27
C ARG A 608 10.17 -11.73 -13.30
N THR A 609 10.03 -10.45 -13.62
CA THR A 609 8.76 -9.77 -13.89
C THR A 609 8.11 -10.22 -15.20
N THR A 610 8.76 -11.11 -15.96
CA THR A 610 8.23 -11.66 -17.21
C THR A 610 8.55 -13.15 -17.31
N GLN A 611 7.52 -13.98 -17.16
CA GLN A 611 7.37 -15.23 -17.89
C GLN A 611 5.86 -15.45 -18.14
N ASP A 612 5.50 -15.16 -19.39
CA ASP A 612 4.24 -15.37 -20.12
C ASP A 612 2.96 -14.62 -19.68
#